data_AF-A0A7S1C6B5-F1
#
_entry.id   AF-A0A7S1C6B5-F1
#
_cell.length_a   1.000
_cell.length_b   1.000
_cell.length_c   1.000
_cell.angle_alpha   90.00
_cell.angle_beta   90.00
_cell.angle_gamma   90.00
#
_symmetry.space_group_name_H-M   'P 1'
#
loop_
_entity.id
_entity.type
_entity.pdbx_description
1 polymer ?
#
loop_
_entity_poly.entity_id
_entity_poly.type
_entity_poly.pdbx_seq_one_letter_code
_entity_poly.pdbx_strand_id
1 'polypeptide(L)'
;RGSVACEGQILPIAQNEALFSLMGTTYGGDGESTFGIPDLRGRTPVGVGSGPGLATAVQAGQRSGAETATLTTAHLPTDAHYGGAGAPVATTSPSLGIPM
;
A
#
# COMPACT_ATOMS: atom_id res chain seq x y z
N ARG A 1 -24.13 -12.77 -3.60
CA ARG A 1 -23.74 -11.47 -3.00
C ARG A 1 -22.97 -11.86 -1.74
N GLY A 2 -21.65 -11.74 -1.71
CA GLY A 2 -20.84 -12.48 -0.73
C GLY A 2 -19.46 -11.87 -0.55
N SER A 3 -19.40 -10.56 -0.42
CA SER A 3 -18.17 -9.84 -0.06
C SER A 3 -18.20 -9.57 1.43
N VAL A 4 -17.22 -10.08 2.16
CA VAL A 4 -16.99 -9.71 3.55
C VAL A 4 -15.99 -8.55 3.59
N ALA A 5 -16.23 -7.58 4.47
CA ALA A 5 -15.36 -6.45 4.64
C ALA A 5 -14.11 -6.89 5.43
N CYS A 6 -12.91 -6.58 4.90
CA CYS A 6 -11.62 -7.01 5.44
C CYS A 6 -11.25 -6.22 6.70
N GLU A 7 -11.95 -6.50 7.80
CA GLU A 7 -11.77 -5.87 9.12
C GLU A 7 -11.06 -6.76 10.15
N GLY A 8 -10.40 -7.86 9.74
CA GLY A 8 -9.70 -8.73 10.69
C GLY A 8 -10.61 -9.66 11.50
N GLN A 9 -11.87 -9.87 11.08
CA GLN A 9 -12.83 -10.75 11.75
C GLN A 9 -12.47 -12.24 11.61
N ILE A 10 -12.87 -13.02 12.61
CA ILE A 10 -12.81 -14.49 12.59
C ILE A 10 -14.15 -15.00 12.06
N LEU A 11 -14.11 -15.83 11.02
CA LEU A 11 -15.28 -16.39 10.37
C LEU A 11 -15.31 -17.92 10.46
N PRO A 12 -16.50 -18.52 10.58
CA PRO A 12 -16.64 -19.97 10.51
C PRO A 12 -16.39 -20.49 9.08
N ILE A 13 -15.54 -21.53 8.98
CA ILE A 13 -15.17 -22.17 7.70
C ILE A 13 -16.40 -22.81 7.05
N ALA A 14 -17.26 -23.44 7.85
CA ALA A 14 -18.45 -24.17 7.37
C ALA A 14 -19.43 -23.32 6.55
N GLN A 15 -19.42 -22.00 6.71
CA GLN A 15 -20.24 -21.08 5.90
C GLN A 15 -19.46 -20.40 4.77
N ASN A 16 -18.12 -20.56 4.71
CA ASN A 16 -17.22 -19.79 3.84
C ASN A 16 -16.07 -20.65 3.27
N GLU A 17 -16.32 -21.91 2.92
CA GLU A 17 -15.29 -22.85 2.41
C GLU A 17 -14.52 -22.30 1.21
N ALA A 18 -15.20 -21.64 0.27
CA ALA A 18 -14.55 -21.05 -0.91
C ALA A 18 -13.55 -19.93 -0.54
N LEU A 19 -13.87 -19.17 0.51
CA LEU A 19 -13.01 -18.11 1.03
C LEU A 19 -11.82 -18.70 1.81
N PHE A 20 -12.07 -19.73 2.61
CA PHE A 20 -11.02 -20.45 3.33
C PHE A 20 -10.00 -21.09 2.39
N SER A 21 -10.44 -21.70 1.29
CA SER A 21 -9.55 -22.34 0.30
C SER A 21 -8.57 -21.36 -0.35
N LEU A 22 -8.93 -20.08 -0.44
CA LEU A 22 -8.06 -19.03 -0.98
C LEU A 22 -7.14 -18.39 0.07
N MET A 23 -7.62 -18.24 1.30
CA MET A 23 -6.96 -17.43 2.36
C MET A 23 -6.17 -18.28 3.37
N GLY A 24 -6.63 -19.51 3.61
CA GLY A 24 -6.11 -20.40 4.64
C GLY A 24 -6.24 -19.81 6.05
N THR A 25 -5.29 -20.17 6.92
CA THR A 25 -5.18 -19.70 8.32
C THR A 25 -4.21 -18.54 8.50
N THR A 26 -3.73 -17.96 7.40
CA THR A 26 -2.70 -16.93 7.35
C THR A 26 -2.99 -15.72 8.24
N TYR A 27 -4.27 -15.40 8.45
CA TYR A 27 -4.73 -14.23 9.20
C TYR A 27 -5.37 -14.58 10.56
N GLY A 28 -5.21 -15.82 11.04
CA GLY A 28 -5.70 -16.29 12.34
C GLY A 28 -6.79 -17.36 12.24
N GLY A 29 -7.36 -17.72 13.39
CA GLY A 29 -8.32 -18.82 13.54
C GLY A 29 -7.65 -20.17 13.77
N ASP A 30 -8.46 -21.19 14.05
CA ASP A 30 -8.01 -22.52 14.45
C ASP A 30 -7.73 -23.43 13.23
N GLY A 31 -8.13 -23.02 12.02
CA GLY A 31 -7.93 -23.79 10.78
C GLY A 31 -8.82 -25.01 10.61
N GLU A 32 -9.51 -25.45 11.66
CA GLU A 32 -10.49 -26.54 11.61
C GLU A 32 -11.94 -26.01 11.56
N SER A 33 -12.29 -25.08 12.45
CA SER A 33 -13.65 -24.52 12.52
C SER A 33 -13.72 -23.06 12.08
N THR A 34 -12.65 -22.30 12.28
CA THR A 34 -12.60 -20.86 12.04
C THR A 34 -11.36 -20.44 11.27
N PHE A 35 -11.48 -19.35 10.52
CA PHE A 35 -10.36 -18.69 9.84
C PHE A 35 -10.47 -17.16 9.97
N GLY A 36 -9.33 -16.50 10.05
CA GLY A 36 -9.24 -15.04 10.07
C GLY A 36 -9.19 -14.46 8.66
N ILE A 37 -9.68 -13.24 8.52
CA ILE A 37 -9.49 -12.42 7.31
C ILE A 37 -8.51 -11.26 7.60
N PRO A 38 -7.97 -10.58 6.58
CA PRO A 38 -7.04 -9.47 6.77
C PRO A 38 -7.77 -8.28 7.39
N ASP A 39 -7.04 -7.49 8.16
CA ASP A 39 -7.47 -6.15 8.56
C ASP A 39 -6.82 -5.13 7.61
N LEU A 40 -7.63 -4.54 6.73
CA LEU A 40 -7.21 -3.51 5.78
C LEU A 40 -7.54 -2.08 6.27
N ARG A 41 -8.03 -1.91 7.50
CA ARG A 41 -8.30 -0.58 8.04
C ARG A 41 -6.97 0.16 8.21
N GLY A 42 -6.81 1.25 7.46
CA GLY A 42 -5.58 2.05 7.46
C GLY A 42 -4.40 1.38 6.73
N ARG A 43 -4.63 0.32 5.95
CA ARG A 43 -3.56 -0.46 5.29
C ARG A 43 -3.90 -0.74 3.85
N THR A 44 -2.91 -0.57 2.98
CA THR A 44 -3.03 -0.92 1.56
C THR A 44 -2.46 -2.32 1.34
N PRO A 45 -3.18 -3.23 0.67
CA PRO A 45 -2.66 -4.55 0.34
C PRO A 45 -1.47 -4.42 -0.62
N VAL A 46 -0.41 -5.18 -0.36
CA VAL A 46 0.78 -5.30 -1.20
C VAL A 46 0.91 -6.72 -1.70
N GLY A 47 1.42 -6.89 -2.92
CA GLY A 47 1.66 -8.22 -3.49
C GLY A 47 2.65 -9.02 -2.64
N VAL A 48 2.39 -10.32 -2.49
CA VAL A 48 3.29 -11.23 -1.77
C VAL A 48 4.43 -11.69 -2.68
N GLY A 49 5.59 -11.92 -2.10
CA GLY A 49 6.78 -12.44 -2.79
C GLY A 49 7.98 -11.50 -2.80
N SER A 50 8.99 -11.91 -3.57
CA SER A 50 10.23 -11.15 -3.77
C SER A 50 10.17 -10.43 -5.10
N GLY A 51 10.19 -9.10 -5.07
CA GLY A 51 10.19 -8.25 -6.27
C GLY A 51 11.47 -7.42 -6.38
N PRO A 52 11.86 -6.98 -7.60
CA PRO A 52 12.93 -6.01 -7.77
C PRO A 52 12.64 -4.74 -6.94
N GLY A 53 13.57 -4.34 -6.07
CA GLY A 53 13.40 -3.20 -5.17
C GLY A 53 12.90 -3.53 -3.76
N LEU A 54 12.62 -4.81 -3.46
CA LEU A 54 12.36 -5.26 -2.09
C LEU A 54 13.62 -5.86 -1.46
N ALA A 55 14.00 -5.32 -0.29
CA ALA A 55 15.09 -5.86 0.52
C ALA A 55 14.74 -7.18 1.22
N THR A 56 13.44 -7.50 1.34
CA THR A 56 12.94 -8.73 1.98
C THR A 56 11.64 -9.15 1.31
N ALA A 57 11.44 -10.46 1.14
CA ALA A 57 10.23 -11.03 0.56
C ALA A 57 8.99 -10.69 1.42
N VAL A 58 7.93 -10.16 0.80
CA VAL A 58 6.67 -9.91 1.51
C VAL A 58 5.95 -11.24 1.72
N GLN A 59 5.76 -11.63 2.98
CA GLN A 59 4.94 -12.81 3.32
C GLN A 59 3.46 -12.45 3.35
N ALA A 60 2.60 -13.38 2.96
CA ALA A 60 1.16 -13.25 3.16
C ALA A 60 0.87 -13.12 4.67
N GLY A 61 -0.01 -12.18 5.06
CA GLY A 61 -0.31 -11.93 6.48
C GLY A 61 0.72 -11.08 7.23
N GLN A 62 1.88 -10.74 6.64
CA GLN A 62 2.81 -9.83 7.30
C GLN A 62 2.23 -8.42 7.41
N ARG A 63 2.18 -7.92 8.64
CA ARG A 63 1.84 -6.54 8.94
C ARG A 63 3.08 -5.69 8.75
N SER A 64 3.14 -4.92 7.67
CA SER A 64 4.22 -3.98 7.36
C SER A 64 3.66 -2.60 6.99
N GLY A 65 4.49 -1.57 7.12
CA GLY A 65 4.11 -0.16 6.95
C GLY A 65 3.85 0.56 8.28
N ALA A 66 3.82 1.89 8.22
CA ALA A 66 3.51 2.76 9.35
C ALA A 66 2.22 3.54 9.04
N GLU A 67 1.26 3.54 9.96
CA GLU A 67 -0.01 4.27 9.84
C GLU A 67 0.20 5.79 9.88
N THR A 68 1.34 6.23 10.42
CA THR A 68 1.77 7.62 10.46
C THR A 68 3.22 7.69 10.00
N ALA A 69 3.45 8.41 8.90
CA ALA A 69 4.79 8.75 8.42
C ALA A 69 5.00 10.26 8.58
N THR A 70 6.01 10.65 9.36
CA THR A 70 6.44 12.05 9.43
C THR A 70 7.24 12.37 8.17
N LEU A 71 6.68 13.19 7.26
CA LEU A 71 7.41 13.66 6.09
C LEU A 71 8.54 14.60 6.53
N THR A 72 9.78 14.14 6.42
CA THR A 72 10.97 14.99 6.48
C THR A 72 11.38 15.43 5.08
N THR A 73 12.19 16.48 4.96
CA THR A 73 12.70 16.99 3.67
C THR A 73 13.41 15.93 2.83
N ALA A 74 13.94 14.86 3.44
CA ALA A 74 14.52 13.70 2.74
C ALA A 74 13.50 12.86 1.97
N HIS A 75 12.20 13.01 2.25
CA HIS A 75 11.12 12.33 1.53
C HIS A 75 10.52 13.19 0.40
N LEU A 76 10.97 14.44 0.26
CA LEU A 76 10.55 15.30 -0.84
C LEU A 76 11.47 15.08 -2.05
N PRO A 77 10.95 15.10 -3.29
CA PRO A 77 11.78 15.14 -4.47
C PRO A 77 12.68 16.37 -4.38
N THR A 78 14.01 16.18 -4.41
CA THR A 78 15.00 17.27 -4.36
C THR A 78 15.08 18.08 -5.65
N ASP A 79 14.14 17.85 -6.57
CA ASP A 79 14.25 18.33 -7.93
C ASP A 79 13.63 19.74 -8.06
N ALA A 80 14.52 20.72 -8.18
CA ALA A 80 14.23 22.14 -8.23
C ALA A 80 13.45 22.60 -9.49
N HIS A 81 13.15 21.70 -10.43
CA HIS A 81 12.28 22.01 -11.57
C HIS A 81 10.82 22.29 -11.16
N TYR A 82 10.43 21.90 -9.93
CA TYR A 82 9.11 22.18 -9.35
C TYR A 82 9.14 23.26 -8.25
N GLY A 83 9.95 24.32 -8.37
CA GLY A 83 9.81 25.54 -7.55
C GLY A 83 9.76 25.33 -6.03
N GLY A 84 10.33 24.23 -5.53
CA GLY A 84 10.24 23.80 -4.14
C GLY A 84 11.58 23.99 -3.43
N ALA A 85 11.87 25.22 -3.03
CA ALA A 85 12.82 25.62 -1.97
C ALA A 85 13.02 27.15 -1.97
N GLY A 86 11.95 27.95 -2.14
CA GLY A 86 12.06 29.41 -2.15
C GLY A 86 12.91 29.99 -3.30
N ALA A 87 13.22 29.19 -4.32
CA ALA A 87 13.88 29.68 -5.52
C ALA A 87 12.89 30.54 -6.31
N PRO A 88 13.25 31.77 -6.72
CA PRO A 88 12.38 32.60 -7.54
C PRO A 88 12.06 31.87 -8.84
N VAL A 89 10.77 31.82 -9.20
CA VAL A 89 10.37 31.38 -10.54
C VAL A 89 10.94 32.37 -11.54
N ALA A 90 11.89 31.93 -12.36
CA ALA A 90 12.43 32.78 -13.42
C ALA A 90 11.35 32.94 -14.49
N THR A 91 10.65 34.08 -14.48
CA THR A 91 9.65 34.46 -15.51
C THR A 91 10.30 34.94 -16.81
N THR A 92 11.61 34.73 -16.99
CA THR A 92 12.28 34.98 -18.28
C THR A 92 11.95 33.85 -19.23
N SER A 93 10.69 33.79 -19.65
CA SER A 93 10.29 33.06 -20.84
C SER A 93 11.22 33.51 -21.97
N PRO A 94 11.90 32.61 -22.71
CA PRO A 94 12.42 32.97 -24.00
C PRO A 94 11.20 33.21 -24.88
N SER A 95 10.73 34.46 -24.95
CA SER A 95 9.71 34.85 -25.91
C SER A 95 10.24 34.50 -27.29
N LEU A 96 9.61 33.51 -27.90
CA LEU A 96 9.90 33.02 -29.24
C LEU A 96 9.80 34.21 -30.19
N GLY A 97 10.94 34.78 -30.56
CA GLY A 97 11.00 35.85 -31.55
C GLY A 97 10.51 35.30 -32.88
N ILE A 98 9.34 35.76 -33.32
CA ILE A 98 8.83 35.50 -34.66
C ILE A 98 9.65 36.40 -35.59
N PRO A 99 10.52 35.88 -36.47
CA PRO A 99 11.21 36.72 -37.45
C PRO A 99 10.20 37.31 -38.45
N MET A 100 10.38 38.59 -38.78
CA MET A 100 9.59 39.30 -39.80
C MET A 100 9.84 38.74 -41.21
#